data_AF-A0A418SK60-F1
#
_entry.id   AF-A0A418SK60-F1
#
_cell.length_a   1.000
_cell.length_b   1.000
_cell.length_c   1.000
_cell.angle_alpha   90.00
_cell.angle_beta   90.00
_cell.angle_gamma   90.00
#
_symmetry.space_group_name_H-M   'P 1'
#
loop_
_entity.id
_entity.type
_entity.pdbx_description
1 polymer ?
#
loop_
_entity_poly.entity_id
_entity_poly.type
_entity_poly.pdbx_seq_one_letter_code
_entity_poly.pdbx_strand_id
1 'polypeptide(L)'
;MPVVSANSDLVHDPFDANSVPPDPEIARGRLVCSTGNVVNAADDANTSKYHLANVPANAVVHEDTFFDVASWGFAQVVIGTETDTDALVDQTKATETIVTPFALGDANHGKRWWEVLGLAENPGGTVEIWAHAEAAATGAGSMAFRIAYLMP
;
A
#
# COMPACT_ATOMS: atom_id res chain seq x y z
N MET A 1 26.56 22.84 -22.24
CA MET A 1 26.11 22.54 -20.86
C MET A 1 26.86 21.31 -20.40
N PRO A 2 27.42 21.28 -19.18
CA PRO A 2 27.94 20.03 -18.64
C PRO A 2 26.78 19.06 -18.48
N VAL A 3 26.89 17.88 -19.08
CA VAL A 3 25.99 16.75 -18.83
C VAL A 3 26.37 16.19 -17.48
N VAL A 4 25.45 16.24 -16.52
CA VAL A 4 25.65 15.62 -15.22
C VAL A 4 25.50 14.11 -15.39
N SER A 5 26.52 13.36 -15.02
CA SER A 5 26.62 11.89 -15.14
C SER A 5 25.92 11.12 -14.02
N ALA A 6 25.07 11.79 -13.22
CA ALA A 6 24.17 11.10 -12.31
C ALA A 6 23.11 10.41 -13.17
N ASN A 7 23.33 9.14 -13.46
CA ASN A 7 22.49 8.34 -14.34
C ASN A 7 21.14 8.07 -13.67
N SER A 8 20.08 8.04 -14.49
CA SER A 8 18.83 7.40 -14.07
C SER A 8 19.13 5.97 -13.65
N ASP A 9 18.46 5.52 -12.61
CA ASP A 9 18.41 4.14 -12.13
C ASP A 9 17.91 3.13 -13.19
N LEU A 10 17.34 3.62 -14.29
CA LEU A 10 16.92 2.83 -15.46
C LEU A 10 18.00 2.70 -16.54
N VAL A 11 19.08 3.48 -16.45
CA VAL A 11 20.13 3.55 -17.47
C VAL A 11 21.43 2.96 -16.93
N HIS A 12 21.75 1.76 -17.40
CA HIS A 12 23.01 1.08 -17.11
C HIS A 12 24.03 1.32 -18.23
N ASP A 13 25.26 1.70 -17.84
CA ASP A 13 26.39 1.73 -18.76
C ASP A 13 27.18 0.41 -18.62
N PRO A 14 27.16 -0.47 -19.63
CA PRO A 14 27.86 -1.75 -19.57
C PRO A 14 29.40 -1.61 -19.58
N PHE A 15 29.93 -0.40 -19.82
CA PHE A 15 31.37 -0.13 -19.82
C PHE A 15 31.88 0.49 -18.52
N ASP A 16 30.99 0.89 -17.59
CA ASP A 16 31.36 1.34 -16.25
C ASP A 16 31.26 0.19 -15.24
N ALA A 17 32.40 -0.18 -14.65
CA ALA A 17 32.50 -1.26 -13.68
C ALA A 17 31.72 -1.02 -12.38
N ASN A 18 31.32 0.23 -12.10
CA ASN A 18 30.50 0.57 -10.93
C ASN A 18 29.01 0.73 -11.27
N SER A 19 28.63 0.59 -12.55
CA SER A 19 27.24 0.68 -12.95
C SER A 19 26.50 -0.60 -12.55
N VAL A 20 25.41 -0.45 -11.81
CA VAL A 20 24.54 -1.56 -11.40
C VAL A 20 23.37 -1.65 -12.38
N PRO A 21 23.01 -2.84 -12.88
CA PRO A 21 21.81 -3.00 -13.71
C PRO A 21 20.54 -2.55 -12.95
N PRO A 22 19.57 -1.91 -13.62
CA PRO A 22 18.29 -1.53 -13.04
C PRO A 22 17.59 -2.72 -12.40
N ASP A 23 16.90 -2.50 -11.28
CA ASP A 23 15.99 -3.50 -10.73
C ASP A 23 14.95 -3.84 -11.81
N PRO A 24 14.83 -5.12 -12.22
CA PRO A 24 13.88 -5.52 -13.26
C PRO A 24 12.42 -5.19 -12.90
N GLU A 25 12.07 -5.15 -11.62
CA GLU A 25 10.73 -4.79 -11.15
C GLU A 25 10.45 -3.30 -11.39
N ILE A 26 11.44 -2.43 -11.20
CA ILE A 26 11.32 -0.99 -11.44
C ILE A 26 11.40 -0.69 -12.95
N ALA A 27 12.29 -1.38 -13.66
CA ALA A 27 12.52 -1.12 -15.08
C ALA A 27 11.48 -1.72 -16.02
N ARG A 28 10.83 -2.83 -15.64
CA ARG A 28 9.91 -3.61 -16.49
C ARG A 28 8.75 -4.24 -15.72
N GLY A 29 8.46 -3.77 -14.50
CA GLY A 29 7.39 -4.33 -13.69
C GLY A 29 6.03 -4.28 -14.38
N ARG A 30 5.24 -5.33 -14.19
CA ARG A 30 3.85 -5.39 -14.57
C ARG A 30 3.00 -4.84 -13.44
N LEU A 31 2.13 -3.87 -13.76
CA LEU A 31 1.10 -3.39 -12.85
C LEU A 31 0.07 -4.49 -12.58
N VAL A 32 -0.07 -4.85 -11.31
CA VAL A 32 -1.08 -5.78 -10.80
C VAL A 32 -2.01 -5.01 -9.88
N CYS A 33 -3.30 -5.08 -10.16
CA CYS A 33 -4.34 -4.41 -9.39
C CYS A 33 -5.32 -5.43 -8.82
N SER A 34 -5.53 -5.37 -7.51
CA SER A 34 -6.59 -6.11 -6.81
C SER A 34 -7.65 -5.12 -6.35
N THR A 35 -8.88 -5.27 -6.84
CA THR A 35 -10.01 -4.40 -6.46
C THR A 35 -11.05 -5.21 -5.71
N GLY A 36 -11.59 -4.65 -4.63
CA GLY A 36 -12.59 -5.32 -3.82
C GLY A 36 -13.50 -4.33 -3.10
N ASN A 37 -14.42 -4.88 -2.31
CA ASN A 37 -15.31 -4.12 -1.44
C ASN A 37 -15.49 -4.89 -0.13
N VAL A 38 -15.34 -4.20 0.99
CA VAL A 38 -15.66 -4.72 2.31
C VAL A 38 -16.96 -4.10 2.79
N VAL A 39 -17.77 -4.87 3.51
CA VAL A 39 -19.03 -4.40 4.11
C VAL A 39 -18.97 -4.65 5.60
N ASN A 40 -19.39 -3.67 6.39
CA ASN A 40 -19.57 -3.79 7.82
C ASN A 40 -21.07 -3.69 8.19
N ALA A 41 -21.47 -4.44 9.18
CA ALA A 41 -22.76 -4.32 9.85
C ALA A 41 -22.73 -3.20 10.93
N ALA A 42 -23.91 -2.76 11.35
CA ALA A 42 -24.05 -1.70 12.34
C ALA A 42 -23.70 -2.16 13.77
N ASP A 43 -23.70 -3.46 14.02
CA ASP A 43 -23.41 -4.12 15.29
C ASP A 43 -21.97 -4.66 15.37
N ASP A 44 -21.13 -4.39 14.37
CA ASP A 44 -19.74 -4.80 14.38
C ASP A 44 -18.95 -4.10 15.51
N ALA A 45 -18.20 -4.91 16.25
CA ALA A 45 -17.49 -4.50 17.45
C ALA A 45 -16.11 -3.90 17.14
N ASN A 46 -15.51 -3.28 18.15
CA ASN A 46 -14.17 -2.68 18.17
C ASN A 46 -13.00 -3.69 18.12
N THR A 47 -13.27 -4.94 17.76
CA THR A 47 -12.25 -5.98 17.53
C THR A 47 -12.46 -6.63 16.16
N SER A 48 -13.33 -6.05 15.33
CA SER A 48 -13.62 -6.55 13.99
C SER A 48 -12.42 -6.27 13.09
N LYS A 49 -12.04 -7.28 12.30
CA LYS A 49 -10.96 -7.19 11.32
C LYS A 49 -11.42 -7.75 9.99
N TYR A 50 -11.01 -7.11 8.90
CA TYR A 50 -11.41 -7.45 7.54
C TYR A 50 -10.18 -7.68 6.69
N HIS A 51 -10.07 -8.88 6.12
CA HIS A 51 -8.98 -9.22 5.20
C HIS A 51 -9.23 -8.57 3.84
N LEU A 52 -8.34 -7.69 3.40
CA LEU A 52 -8.50 -6.95 2.14
C LEU A 52 -7.82 -7.68 0.99
N ALA A 53 -6.53 -8.00 1.13
CA ALA A 53 -5.76 -8.70 0.10
C ALA A 53 -4.48 -9.32 0.66
N ASN A 54 -3.92 -10.26 -0.10
CA ASN A 54 -2.57 -10.76 0.07
C ASN A 54 -1.68 -10.20 -1.04
N VAL A 55 -0.67 -9.43 -0.66
CA VAL A 55 0.29 -8.81 -1.58
C VAL A 55 1.67 -9.45 -1.41
N PRO A 56 2.48 -9.61 -2.45
CA PRO A 56 3.86 -10.08 -2.28
C PRO A 56 4.65 -9.06 -1.46
N ALA A 57 5.40 -9.54 -0.45
CA ALA A 57 6.18 -8.66 0.42
C ALA A 57 7.17 -7.79 -0.36
N ASN A 58 7.77 -8.37 -1.40
CA ASN A 58 8.76 -7.74 -2.26
C ASN A 58 8.18 -6.83 -3.34
N ALA A 59 6.87 -6.85 -3.60
CA ALA A 59 6.31 -6.06 -4.68
C ALA A 59 6.43 -4.56 -4.38
N VAL A 60 6.71 -3.77 -5.42
CA VAL A 60 6.82 -2.31 -5.31
C VAL A 60 5.43 -1.70 -5.21
N VAL A 61 5.22 -0.80 -4.25
CA VAL A 61 3.93 -0.12 -4.06
C VAL A 61 3.63 0.83 -5.21
N HIS A 62 2.34 1.07 -5.47
CA HIS A 62 1.90 1.95 -6.55
C HIS A 62 0.83 2.95 -6.06
N GLU A 63 0.90 4.17 -6.58
CA GLU A 63 0.04 5.32 -6.26
C GLU A 63 -1.45 5.10 -6.59
N ASP A 64 -1.75 4.12 -7.43
CA ASP A 64 -3.14 3.73 -7.74
C ASP A 64 -3.83 2.98 -6.57
N THR A 65 -3.13 2.75 -5.46
CA THR A 65 -3.72 2.16 -4.26
C THR A 65 -4.62 3.18 -3.57
N PHE A 66 -5.89 2.84 -3.34
CA PHE A 66 -6.85 3.71 -2.68
C PHE A 66 -7.89 2.93 -1.87
N PHE A 67 -8.49 3.62 -0.90
CA PHE A 67 -9.62 3.15 -0.10
C PHE A 67 -10.73 4.21 -0.11
N ASP A 68 -11.89 3.88 -0.67
CA ASP A 68 -13.09 4.72 -0.63
C ASP A 68 -13.83 4.47 0.68
N VAL A 69 -13.70 5.42 1.60
CA VAL A 69 -14.20 5.33 2.98
C VAL A 69 -15.46 6.18 3.17
N ALA A 70 -16.00 6.79 2.11
CA ALA A 70 -17.17 7.66 2.19
C ALA A 70 -18.37 6.98 2.86
N SER A 71 -18.54 5.67 2.59
CA SER A 71 -19.62 4.85 3.14
C SER A 71 -19.16 3.94 4.28
N TRP A 72 -17.94 4.12 4.82
CA TRP A 72 -17.43 3.24 5.86
C TRP A 72 -18.18 3.47 7.19
N GLY A 73 -18.63 2.38 7.83
CA GLY A 73 -19.48 2.46 9.02
C GLY A 73 -18.74 2.82 10.31
N PHE A 74 -17.43 2.69 10.32
CA PHE A 74 -16.57 3.10 11.44
C PHE A 74 -16.20 4.60 11.35
N ALA A 75 -15.81 5.18 12.47
CA ALA A 75 -15.40 6.59 12.56
C ALA A 75 -13.92 6.79 12.19
N GLN A 76 -13.10 5.76 12.36
CA GLN A 76 -11.69 5.72 11.97
C GLN A 76 -11.47 4.77 10.80
N VAL A 77 -10.41 5.06 10.05
CA VAL A 77 -9.89 4.24 8.96
C VAL A 77 -8.53 3.78 9.41
N VAL A 78 -8.44 2.52 9.81
CA VAL A 78 -7.21 1.90 10.32
C VAL A 78 -6.90 0.69 9.45
N ILE A 79 -5.79 0.75 8.74
CA ILE A 79 -5.37 -0.25 7.76
C ILE A 79 -3.90 -0.57 8.01
N GLY A 80 -3.59 -1.85 8.04
CA GLY A 80 -2.25 -2.34 8.31
C GLY A 80 -2.13 -3.84 8.05
N THR A 81 -1.24 -4.48 8.78
CA THR A 81 -1.11 -5.94 8.80
C THR A 81 -2.04 -6.54 9.86
N GLU A 82 -2.10 -7.87 9.98
CA GLU A 82 -2.92 -8.49 11.02
C GLU A 82 -2.47 -8.10 12.44
N THR A 83 -1.17 -7.94 12.66
CA THR A 83 -0.56 -7.71 13.99
C THR A 83 -0.23 -6.25 14.26
N ASP A 84 -0.03 -5.46 13.20
CA ASP A 84 0.29 -4.05 13.27
C ASP A 84 -0.81 -3.29 12.52
N THR A 85 -1.76 -2.73 13.29
CA THR A 85 -3.06 -2.29 12.80
C THR A 85 -3.00 -0.99 12.02
N ASP A 86 -2.08 -0.10 12.38
CA ASP A 86 -1.91 1.26 11.87
C ASP A 86 -0.69 1.42 10.94
N ALA A 87 -0.04 0.30 10.57
CA ALA A 87 1.16 0.30 9.73
C ALA A 87 1.04 1.03 8.39
N LEU A 88 -0.16 1.12 7.79
CA LEU A 88 -0.35 1.75 6.47
C LEU A 88 -1.16 3.05 6.55
N VAL A 89 -2.29 3.03 7.26
CA VAL A 89 -3.19 4.18 7.43
C VAL A 89 -3.73 4.16 8.85
N ASP A 90 -3.62 5.29 9.53
CA ASP A 90 -4.42 5.62 10.70
C ASP A 90 -4.90 7.07 10.59
N GLN A 91 -6.18 7.24 10.28
CA GLN A 91 -6.81 8.55 10.28
C GLN A 91 -8.30 8.49 10.57
N THR A 92 -8.86 9.63 10.98
CA THR A 92 -10.31 9.76 11.12
C THR A 92 -10.99 9.82 9.74
N LYS A 93 -12.13 9.13 9.58
CA LYS A 93 -12.92 9.15 8.34
C LYS A 93 -13.35 10.56 7.94
N ALA A 94 -13.54 11.46 8.91
CA ALA A 94 -13.95 12.83 8.65
C ALA A 94 -12.91 13.65 7.87
N THR A 95 -11.67 13.15 7.75
CA THR A 95 -10.57 13.83 7.08
C THR A 95 -10.75 13.78 5.56
N GLU A 96 -11.08 12.62 5.00
CA GLU A 96 -11.13 12.38 3.56
C GLU A 96 -12.15 11.29 3.20
N THR A 97 -12.74 11.40 2.01
CA THR A 97 -13.65 10.38 1.48
C THR A 97 -12.92 9.26 0.74
N ILE A 98 -11.74 9.55 0.20
CA ILE A 98 -10.87 8.60 -0.47
C ILE A 98 -9.50 8.73 0.17
N VAL A 99 -8.97 7.63 0.70
CA VAL A 99 -7.65 7.56 1.29
C VAL A 99 -6.68 6.96 0.29
N THR A 100 -5.63 7.70 -0.05
CA THR A 100 -4.52 7.25 -0.91
C THR A 100 -3.24 7.22 -0.07
N PRO A 101 -2.80 6.03 0.41
CA PRO A 101 -1.60 5.93 1.27
C PRO A 101 -0.30 6.27 0.53
N PHE A 102 -0.32 6.24 -0.80
CA PHE A 102 0.82 6.56 -1.66
C PHE A 102 0.44 7.70 -2.59
N ALA A 103 1.23 8.77 -2.54
CA ALA A 103 1.10 9.89 -3.47
C ALA A 103 2.18 9.82 -4.56
N LEU A 104 1.87 10.35 -5.74
CA LEU A 104 2.81 10.39 -6.85
C LEU A 104 4.07 11.18 -6.47
N GLY A 105 5.23 10.50 -6.49
CA GLY A 105 6.52 11.09 -6.14
C GLY A 105 6.74 11.34 -4.65
N ASP A 106 5.98 10.67 -3.78
CA ASP A 106 6.19 10.72 -2.34
C ASP A 106 7.45 9.97 -1.89
N ALA A 107 7.71 9.98 -0.58
CA ALA A 107 8.84 9.28 0.01
C ALA A 107 8.74 7.75 -0.06
N ASN A 108 7.59 7.20 -0.49
CA ASN A 108 7.34 5.77 -0.65
C ASN A 108 7.40 5.33 -2.11
N HIS A 109 7.61 6.26 -3.05
CA HIS A 109 7.82 5.94 -4.45
C HIS A 109 9.01 4.99 -4.61
N GLY A 110 8.80 3.86 -5.29
CA GLY A 110 9.81 2.83 -5.51
C GLY A 110 10.11 1.93 -4.31
N LYS A 111 9.40 2.07 -3.18
CA LYS A 111 9.54 1.17 -2.03
C LYS A 111 8.72 -0.10 -2.19
N ARG A 112 9.14 -1.14 -1.48
CA ARG A 112 8.43 -2.43 -1.39
C ARG A 112 7.40 -2.41 -0.27
N TRP A 113 6.39 -3.28 -0.36
CA TRP A 113 5.33 -3.41 0.65
C TRP A 113 5.87 -3.57 2.07
N TRP A 114 6.88 -4.42 2.28
CA TRP A 114 7.45 -4.64 3.61
C TRP A 114 8.10 -3.37 4.19
N GLU A 115 8.73 -2.54 3.35
CA GLU A 115 9.38 -1.28 3.78
C GLU A 115 8.36 -0.23 4.19
N VAL A 116 7.28 -0.11 3.40
CA VAL A 116 6.18 0.80 3.70
C VAL A 116 5.49 0.42 4.99
N LEU A 117 5.26 -0.88 5.20
CA LEU A 117 4.61 -1.40 6.40
C LEU A 117 5.52 -1.40 7.63
N GLY A 118 6.72 -0.81 7.54
CA GLY A 118 7.64 -0.66 8.68
C GLY A 118 8.26 -1.96 9.17
N LEU A 119 8.22 -3.03 8.38
CA LEU A 119 8.85 -4.30 8.75
C LEU A 119 10.37 -4.14 8.79
N ALA A 120 11.02 -4.74 9.79
CA ALA A 120 12.46 -4.58 9.99
C ALA A 120 13.31 -5.24 8.89
N GLU A 121 12.80 -6.31 8.29
CA GLU A 121 13.40 -7.01 7.16
C GLU A 121 12.32 -7.59 6.26
N ASN A 122 12.68 -7.96 5.03
CA ASN A 122 11.77 -8.61 4.11
C ASN A 122 11.35 -9.99 4.67
N PRO A 123 10.06 -10.18 5.03
CA PRO A 123 9.59 -11.46 5.57
C PRO A 123 9.57 -12.58 4.53
N GLY A 124 9.74 -12.24 3.24
CA GLY A 124 9.51 -13.16 2.13
C GLY A 124 8.01 -13.47 1.94
N GLY A 125 7.70 -14.13 0.82
CA GLY A 125 6.33 -14.56 0.54
C GLY A 125 5.34 -13.40 0.38
N THR A 126 4.22 -13.47 1.09
CA THR A 126 3.09 -12.53 1.01
C THR A 126 2.83 -11.86 2.34
N VAL A 127 2.49 -10.57 2.30
CA VAL A 127 1.97 -9.79 3.42
C VAL A 127 0.46 -9.65 3.24
N GLU A 128 -0.26 -9.80 4.34
CA GLU A 128 -1.70 -9.65 4.38
C GLU A 128 -2.07 -8.23 4.79
N ILE A 129 -2.95 -7.60 4.04
CA ILE A 129 -3.48 -6.27 4.33
C ILE A 129 -4.86 -6.40 4.95
N TRP A 130 -5.05 -5.76 6.08
CA TRP A 130 -6.24 -5.84 6.92
C TRP A 130 -6.78 -4.43 7.23
N ALA A 131 -8.10 -4.28 7.24
CA ALA A 131 -8.77 -3.15 7.86
C ALA A 131 -9.22 -3.53 9.26
N HIS A 132 -8.97 -2.66 10.23
CA HIS A 132 -9.26 -2.89 11.65
C HIS A 132 -10.29 -1.89 12.16
N ALA A 133 -11.15 -2.36 13.06
CA ALA A 133 -12.08 -1.52 13.79
C ALA A 133 -11.51 -1.23 15.19
N GLU A 134 -11.11 0.01 15.48
CA GLU A 134 -10.69 0.41 16.83
C GLU A 134 -11.85 0.74 17.77
N ALA A 135 -13.02 1.02 17.20
CA ALA A 135 -14.25 1.34 17.90
C ALA A 135 -15.42 0.57 17.28
N ALA A 136 -16.54 0.48 18.00
CA ALA A 136 -17.76 -0.11 17.47
C ALA A 136 -18.27 0.71 16.27
N ALA A 137 -18.91 0.03 15.32
CA ALA A 137 -19.49 0.69 14.16
C ALA A 137 -20.55 1.72 14.59
N THR A 138 -20.53 2.88 13.94
CA THR A 138 -21.58 3.91 14.13
C THR A 138 -22.80 3.64 13.26
N GLY A 139 -22.65 2.78 12.26
CA GLY A 139 -23.68 2.32 11.35
C GLY A 139 -23.14 1.27 10.38
N ALA A 140 -24.04 0.64 9.62
CA ALA A 140 -23.65 -0.25 8.54
C ALA A 140 -23.03 0.55 7.38
N GLY A 141 -22.11 -0.07 6.66
CA GLY A 141 -21.32 0.64 5.66
C GLY A 141 -20.54 -0.28 4.74
N SER A 142 -19.79 0.34 3.82
CA SER A 142 -18.90 -0.36 2.91
C SER A 142 -17.68 0.47 2.55
N MET A 143 -16.60 -0.22 2.22
CA MET A 143 -15.35 0.38 1.75
C MET A 143 -14.90 -0.33 0.48
N ALA A 144 -15.01 0.36 -0.64
CA ALA A 144 -14.44 -0.09 -1.90
C ALA A 144 -12.94 0.22 -1.91
N PHE A 145 -12.11 -0.68 -2.42
CA PHE A 145 -10.67 -0.51 -2.39
C PHE A 145 -10.00 -1.02 -3.65
N ARG A 146 -8.82 -0.46 -3.92
CA ARG A 146 -7.86 -0.97 -4.89
C ARG A 146 -6.50 -1.03 -4.22
N ILE A 147 -5.83 -2.16 -4.39
CA ILE A 147 -4.43 -2.33 -4.02
C ILE A 147 -3.66 -2.59 -5.31
N ALA A 148 -2.74 -1.68 -5.63
CA ALA A 148 -1.94 -1.70 -6.85
C ALA A 148 -0.46 -1.85 -6.49
N TYR A 149 0.24 -2.70 -7.24
CA TYR A 149 1.66 -2.94 -7.06
C TYR A 149 2.33 -3.41 -8.35
N LEU A 150 3.64 -3.21 -8.44
CA LEU A 150 4.47 -3.73 -9.54
C LEU A 150 5.11 -5.06 -9.11
N MET A 151 5.11 -6.02 -10.02
CA MET A 151 5.85 -7.29 -9.90
C MET A 151 6.60 -7.60 -11.21
N PRO A 152 7.66 -8.42 -11.15
CA PRO A 152 8.44 -8.81 -12.34
C PRO A 152 7.67 -9.72 -13.30
#